data_AF-A0A4S9UC58-F1
#
_entry.id   AF-A0A4S9UC58-F1
#
_cell.length_a   1.000
_cell.length_b   1.000
_cell.length_c   1.000
_cell.angle_alpha   90.00
_cell.angle_beta   90.00
_cell.angle_gamma   90.00
#
_symmetry.space_group_name_H-M   'P 1'
#
loop_
_entity.id
_entity.type
_entity.pdbx_description
1 polymer ?
#
loop_
_entity_poly.entity_id
_entity_poly.type
_entity_poly.pdbx_seq_one_letter_code
_entity_poly.pdbx_strand_id
1 'polypeptide(L)'
;MPSSSVGRCPEKSPRELVDNVHDQVVSNIIAANKDAVKSQDFSPEIKNVESQVNELCRYIAKANKHFWPALLDFGRDLTAKPADYSRGDEREMQLYLAYSYGAWKETRSAIGVIREKTNNKL
;
A
#
# COMPACT_ATOMS: atom_id res chain seq x y z
N MET A 1 -32.09 38.34 12.06
CA MET A 1 -31.42 37.20 12.71
C MET A 1 -30.39 36.66 11.74
N PRO A 2 -29.08 36.92 11.91
CA PRO A 2 -28.07 36.30 11.05
C PRO A 2 -27.74 34.91 11.61
N SER A 3 -27.82 33.89 10.75
CA SER A 3 -27.51 32.50 11.08
C SER A 3 -25.99 32.31 11.01
N SER A 4 -25.36 32.03 12.15
CA SER A 4 -23.94 31.68 12.24
C SER A 4 -23.70 30.30 11.60
N SER A 5 -23.03 30.29 10.45
CA SER A 5 -22.43 29.08 9.90
C SER A 5 -21.22 28.69 10.73
N VAL A 6 -21.37 27.63 11.54
CA VAL A 6 -20.29 26.96 12.26
C VAL A 6 -19.24 26.52 11.25
N GLY A 7 -18.02 27.05 11.39
CA GLY A 7 -16.85 26.62 10.62
C GLY A 7 -16.59 25.15 10.89
N ARG A 8 -16.91 24.29 9.93
CA ARG A 8 -16.56 22.88 9.96
C ARG A 8 -15.04 22.80 9.74
N CYS A 9 -14.28 22.63 10.81
CA CYS A 9 -12.86 22.28 10.69
C CYS A 9 -12.81 20.93 9.96
N PRO A 10 -12.11 20.79 8.83
CA PRO A 10 -11.98 19.49 8.18
C PRO A 10 -11.19 18.59 9.13
N GLU A 11 -11.89 17.64 9.74
CA GLU A 11 -11.30 16.64 10.60
C GLU A 11 -10.38 15.79 9.72
N LYS A 12 -9.07 15.98 9.88
CA LYS A 12 -8.04 15.26 9.13
C LYS A 12 -8.26 13.76 9.35
N SER A 13 -8.20 12.98 8.28
CA SER A 13 -8.33 11.53 8.43
C SER A 13 -7.19 10.97 9.30
N PRO A 14 -7.39 9.85 10.02
CA PRO A 14 -6.32 9.21 10.80
C PRO A 14 -5.05 8.98 9.99
N ARG A 15 -5.19 8.70 8.69
CA ARG A 15 -4.07 8.55 7.75
C ARG A 15 -3.29 9.84 7.55
N GLU A 16 -3.98 10.96 7.33
CA GLU A 16 -3.31 12.26 7.18
C GLU A 16 -2.53 12.64 8.43
N LEU A 17 -3.03 12.31 9.62
CA LEU A 17 -2.32 12.55 10.87
C LEU A 17 -1.05 11.69 10.97
N VAL A 18 -1.14 10.39 10.68
CA VAL A 18 0.00 9.47 10.66
C VAL A 18 1.04 9.90 9.62
N ASP A 19 0.60 10.23 8.40
CA ASP A 19 1.48 10.67 7.32
C ASP A 19 2.21 11.97 7.70
N ASN A 20 1.50 12.94 8.31
CA ASN A 20 2.12 14.19 8.77
C ASN A 20 3.16 13.96 9.87
N VAL A 21 2.90 13.04 10.80
CA VAL A 21 3.87 12.68 11.85
C VAL A 21 5.07 11.97 11.24
N HIS A 22 4.84 11.00 10.36
CA HIS A 22 5.90 10.28 9.66
C HIS A 22 6.80 11.22 8.86
N ASP A 23 6.22 12.09 8.03
CA ASP A 23 6.96 13.02 7.18
C ASP A 23 7.79 14.02 8.02
N GLN A 24 7.28 14.46 9.17
CA GLN A 24 8.02 15.30 10.13
C GLN A 24 9.18 14.53 10.79
N VAL A 25 8.92 13.32 11.29
CA VAL A 25 9.94 12.50 11.97
C VAL A 25 11.06 12.12 11.00
N VAL A 26 10.72 11.64 9.80
CA VAL A 26 11.71 11.29 8.77
C VAL A 26 12.51 12.51 8.33
N SER A 27 11.86 13.66 8.10
CA SER A 27 12.57 14.91 7.76
C SER A 27 13.54 15.33 8.86
N ASN A 28 13.15 15.23 10.13
CA ASN A 28 14.01 15.59 11.27
C ASN A 28 15.21 14.64 11.39
N ILE A 29 15.00 13.33 11.21
CA ILE A 29 16.08 12.34 11.25
C ILE A 29 17.06 12.57 10.09
N ILE A 30 16.56 12.79 8.88
CA ILE A 30 17.39 13.07 7.70
C ILE A 30 18.14 14.40 7.87
N ALA A 31 17.47 15.44 8.39
CA ALA A 31 18.11 16.73 8.63
C ALA A 31 19.24 16.63 9.67
N ALA A 32 19.03 15.86 10.74
CA ALA A 32 20.04 15.62 11.78
C ALA A 32 21.23 14.78 11.27
N ASN A 33 21.03 13.92 10.26
CA ASN A 33 22.04 13.01 9.73
C ASN A 33 22.44 13.33 8.28
N LYS A 34 22.26 14.59 7.85
CA LYS A 34 22.33 14.99 6.44
C LYS A 34 23.66 14.63 5.78
N ASP A 35 24.77 14.77 6.50
CA ASP A 35 26.11 14.49 5.96
C ASP A 35 26.38 12.98 5.87
N ALA A 36 25.91 12.20 6.84
CA ALA A 36 25.99 10.73 6.81
C ALA A 36 25.16 10.15 5.66
N VAL A 37 23.91 10.62 5.50
CA VAL A 37 23.00 10.21 4.42
C VAL A 37 23.56 10.57 3.04
N LYS A 38 24.24 11.72 2.91
CA LYS A 38 24.88 12.12 1.65
C LYS A 38 26.15 11.34 1.32
N SER A 39 26.87 10.86 2.33
CA SER A 39 28.13 10.13 2.14
C SER A 39 27.96 8.64 1.87
N GLN A 40 26.79 8.08 2.18
CA GLN A 40 26.54 6.65 2.12
C GLN A 40 25.83 6.27 0.81
N ASP A 41 26.38 5.30 0.10
CA ASP A 41 25.71 4.68 -1.04
C ASP A 41 24.71 3.65 -0.51
N PHE A 42 23.41 3.96 -0.64
CA PHE A 42 22.31 3.05 -0.28
C PHE A 42 21.83 2.20 -1.47
N SER A 43 22.50 2.27 -2.62
CA SER A 43 22.14 1.48 -3.80
C SER A 43 22.03 -0.03 -3.52
N PRO A 44 22.91 -0.65 -2.70
CA PRO A 44 22.78 -2.07 -2.37
C PRO A 44 21.49 -2.39 -1.60
N GLU A 45 21.14 -1.58 -0.60
CA GLU A 45 19.96 -1.75 0.23
C GLU A 45 18.68 -1.51 -0.58
N ILE A 46 18.67 -0.48 -1.43
CA ILE A 46 17.57 -0.21 -2.36
C ILE A 46 17.34 -1.42 -3.26
N LYS A 47 18.39 -1.96 -3.89
CA LYS A 47 18.30 -3.15 -4.75
C LYS A 47 17.80 -4.38 -3.98
N ASN A 48 18.21 -4.55 -2.73
CA ASN A 48 17.73 -5.65 -1.90
C ASN A 48 16.21 -5.54 -1.64
N VAL A 49 15.73 -4.35 -1.26
CA VAL A 49 14.29 -4.10 -1.06
C VAL A 49 13.51 -4.32 -2.36
N GLU A 50 14.01 -3.82 -3.49
CA GLU A 50 13.39 -4.04 -4.80
C GLU A 50 13.28 -5.54 -5.13
N SER A 51 14.33 -6.33 -4.83
CA SER A 51 14.34 -7.77 -5.02
C SER A 51 13.27 -8.46 -4.16
N GLN A 52 13.16 -8.10 -2.88
CA GLN A 52 12.16 -8.66 -1.98
C GLN A 52 10.73 -8.34 -2.43
N VAL A 53 10.47 -7.11 -2.88
CA VAL A 53 9.17 -6.73 -3.44
C VAL A 53 8.87 -7.52 -4.71
N ASN A 54 9.85 -7.71 -5.59
CA ASN A 54 9.70 -8.52 -6.80
C ASN A 54 9.39 -9.99 -6.49
N GLU A 55 10.06 -10.56 -5.49
CA GLU A 55 9.80 -11.93 -5.04
C GLU A 55 8.40 -12.08 -4.44
N LEU A 56 7.98 -11.15 -3.58
CA LEU A 56 6.62 -11.11 -3.04
C LEU A 56 5.58 -11.06 -4.16
N CYS A 57 5.78 -10.17 -5.13
CA CYS A 57 4.87 -10.01 -6.26
C CYS A 57 4.72 -11.31 -7.07
N ARG A 58 5.85 -11.95 -7.42
CA ARG A 58 5.87 -13.22 -8.15
C ARG A 58 5.27 -14.37 -7.34
N TYR A 59 5.55 -14.42 -6.04
CA TYR A 59 5.02 -15.47 -5.17
C TYR A 59 3.50 -15.42 -5.10
N ILE A 60 2.92 -14.23 -4.87
CA ILE A 60 1.47 -14.05 -4.83
C ILE A 60 0.85 -14.34 -6.20
N ALA A 61 1.45 -13.86 -7.29
CA ALA A 61 0.95 -14.14 -8.65
C ALA A 61 0.92 -15.64 -8.96
N LYS A 62 1.94 -16.39 -8.50
CA LYS A 62 2.01 -17.85 -8.63
C LYS A 62 1.01 -18.56 -7.72
N ALA A 63 0.83 -18.07 -6.49
CA ALA A 63 -0.08 -18.67 -5.52
C ALA A 63 -1.54 -18.48 -5.94
N ASN A 64 -1.89 -17.28 -6.42
CA ASN A 64 -3.24 -16.92 -6.84
C ASN A 64 -3.20 -15.84 -7.93
N LYS A 65 -3.41 -16.26 -9.19
CA LYS A 65 -3.38 -15.38 -10.36
C LYS A 65 -4.45 -14.27 -10.35
N HIS A 66 -5.48 -14.40 -9.51
CA HIS A 66 -6.59 -13.46 -9.44
C HIS A 66 -6.28 -12.25 -8.55
N PHE A 67 -5.27 -12.33 -7.68
CA PHE A 67 -5.05 -11.34 -6.63
C PHE A 67 -4.68 -9.95 -7.16
N TRP A 68 -3.67 -9.84 -8.03
CA TRP A 68 -3.24 -8.53 -8.52
C TRP A 68 -4.29 -7.82 -9.37
N PRO A 69 -5.01 -8.50 -10.30
CA PRO A 69 -6.15 -7.89 -10.98
C PRO A 69 -7.18 -7.34 -10.00
N ALA A 70 -7.58 -8.13 -9.00
CA ALA A 70 -8.60 -7.74 -8.03
C ALA A 70 -8.11 -6.65 -7.06
N LEU A 71 -6.81 -6.56 -6.76
CA LEU A 71 -6.28 -5.44 -5.98
C LEU A 71 -6.39 -4.11 -6.73
N LEU A 72 -6.21 -4.13 -8.06
CA LEU A 72 -6.23 -2.94 -8.92
C LEU A 72 -7.63 -2.53 -9.34
N ASP A 73 -8.54 -3.49 -9.48
CA ASP A 73 -9.96 -3.32 -9.79
C ASP A 73 -10.79 -4.33 -8.98
N PHE A 74 -11.17 -3.92 -7.76
CA PHE A 74 -11.70 -4.84 -6.75
C PHE A 74 -13.20 -5.12 -6.87
N GLY A 75 -13.94 -4.38 -7.71
CA GLY A 75 -15.37 -4.58 -7.98
C GLY A 75 -16.18 -5.08 -6.78
N ARG A 76 -16.79 -6.27 -6.95
CA ARG A 76 -17.54 -6.96 -5.89
C ARG A 76 -16.66 -7.85 -5.00
N ASP A 77 -15.43 -8.14 -5.42
CA ASP A 77 -14.52 -9.08 -4.77
C ASP A 77 -14.10 -8.62 -3.38
N LEU A 78 -13.91 -7.31 -3.18
CA LEU A 78 -13.54 -6.75 -1.87
C LEU A 78 -14.60 -7.00 -0.79
N THR A 79 -15.86 -7.10 -1.19
CA THR A 79 -17.01 -7.26 -0.26
C THR A 79 -17.55 -8.68 -0.24
N ALA A 80 -16.97 -9.58 -1.04
CA ALA A 80 -17.41 -10.96 -1.11
C ALA A 80 -17.16 -11.69 0.23
N LYS A 81 -18.06 -12.61 0.57
CA LYS A 81 -17.98 -13.45 1.76
C LYS A 81 -18.11 -14.90 1.34
N PRO A 82 -17.03 -15.50 0.83
CA PRO A 82 -17.06 -16.90 0.41
C PRO A 82 -17.33 -17.80 1.63
N ALA A 83 -18.22 -18.78 1.46
CA ALA A 83 -18.51 -19.78 2.49
C ALA A 83 -17.37 -20.80 2.64
N ASP A 84 -16.68 -21.08 1.54
CA ASP A 84 -15.54 -21.97 1.42
C ASP A 84 -14.56 -21.42 0.38
N TYR A 85 -13.32 -21.92 0.36
CA TYR A 85 -12.34 -21.59 -0.67
C TYR A 85 -11.39 -22.76 -0.92
N SER A 86 -10.76 -22.74 -2.09
CA SER A 86 -9.69 -23.68 -2.45
C SER A 86 -8.43 -22.91 -2.81
N ARG A 87 -7.27 -23.53 -2.59
CA ARG A 87 -5.99 -22.89 -2.87
C ARG A 87 -5.89 -22.45 -4.33
N GLY A 88 -5.60 -21.17 -4.54
CA GLY A 88 -5.42 -20.51 -5.83
C GLY A 88 -6.70 -20.11 -6.55
N ASP A 89 -7.88 -20.34 -5.97
CA ASP A 89 -9.16 -19.98 -6.59
C ASP A 89 -9.56 -18.51 -6.30
N GLU A 90 -10.60 -18.04 -6.98
CA GLU A 90 -11.11 -16.68 -6.83
C GLU A 90 -11.61 -16.39 -5.40
N ARG A 91 -12.15 -17.40 -4.70
CA ARG A 91 -12.67 -17.25 -3.33
C ARG A 91 -11.56 -17.06 -2.33
N GLU A 92 -10.43 -17.76 -2.50
CA GLU A 92 -9.23 -17.53 -1.71
C GLU A 92 -8.69 -16.11 -1.93
N MET A 93 -8.69 -15.63 -3.19
CA MET A 93 -8.34 -14.26 -3.49
C MET A 93 -9.25 -13.27 -2.77
N GLN A 94 -10.57 -13.44 -2.86
CA GLN A 94 -11.55 -12.55 -2.23
C GLN A 94 -11.33 -12.45 -0.72
N LEU A 95 -11.03 -13.59 -0.07
CA LEU A 95 -10.71 -13.64 1.35
C LEU A 95 -9.45 -12.81 1.68
N TYR A 96 -8.34 -13.03 0.97
CA TYR A 96 -7.10 -12.30 1.23
C TYR A 96 -7.17 -10.82 0.82
N LEU A 97 -7.93 -10.51 -0.22
CA LEU A 97 -8.18 -9.14 -0.64
C LEU A 97 -8.92 -8.39 0.48
N ALA A 98 -10.02 -8.95 1.00
CA ALA A 98 -10.76 -8.35 2.10
C ALA A 98 -9.89 -8.10 3.35
N TYR A 99 -9.00 -9.04 3.69
CA TYR A 99 -8.12 -8.90 4.86
C TYR A 99 -6.96 -7.92 4.66
N SER A 100 -6.40 -7.83 3.45
CA SER A 100 -5.15 -7.09 3.22
C SER A 100 -5.34 -5.75 2.51
N TYR A 101 -6.49 -5.47 1.90
CA TYR A 101 -6.72 -4.25 1.12
C TYR A 101 -6.45 -2.98 1.92
N GLY A 102 -6.83 -2.95 3.20
CA GLY A 102 -6.53 -1.84 4.10
C GLY A 102 -5.03 -1.52 4.14
N ALA A 103 -4.19 -2.52 4.37
CA ALA A 103 -2.73 -2.37 4.43
C ALA A 103 -2.13 -1.88 3.10
N TRP A 104 -2.62 -2.39 1.97
CA TRP A 104 -2.19 -1.93 0.64
C TRP A 104 -2.60 -0.49 0.36
N LYS A 105 -3.79 -0.08 0.81
CA LYS A 105 -4.31 1.29 0.65
C LYS A 105 -3.60 2.28 1.57
N GLU A 106 -3.31 1.87 2.80
CA GLU A 106 -2.63 2.68 3.80
C GLU A 106 -1.20 2.98 3.37
N THR A 107 -0.47 1.96 2.90
CA THR A 107 0.91 2.09 2.45
C THR A 107 1.01 3.02 1.25
N ARG A 108 1.61 4.19 1.45
CA ARG A 108 1.78 5.21 0.40
C ARG A 108 2.45 4.59 -0.84
N SER A 109 1.88 4.85 -2.00
CA SER A 109 2.35 4.39 -3.31
C SER A 109 2.35 2.87 -3.56
N ALA A 110 1.98 2.01 -2.61
CA ALA A 110 2.03 0.56 -2.81
C ALA A 110 1.17 0.09 -3.98
N ILE A 111 -0.09 0.56 -4.06
CA ILE A 111 -0.98 0.29 -5.21
C ILE A 111 -0.38 0.82 -6.53
N GLY A 112 0.31 1.96 -6.48
CA GLY A 112 0.98 2.54 -7.66
C GLY A 112 2.12 1.64 -8.16
N VAL A 113 2.96 1.16 -7.25
CA VAL A 113 4.05 0.21 -7.57
C VAL A 113 3.49 -1.07 -8.16
N ILE A 114 2.42 -1.63 -7.59
CA ILE A 114 1.80 -2.85 -8.14
C ILE A 114 1.20 -2.60 -9.53
N ARG A 115 0.57 -1.45 -9.75
CA ARG A 115 0.02 -1.08 -11.07
C ARG A 115 1.12 -1.03 -12.12
N GLU A 116 2.24 -0.38 -11.81
CA GLU A 116 3.39 -0.30 -12.72
C GLU A 116 3.95 -1.69 -13.02
N LYS A 117 4.16 -2.52 -12.00
CA LYS A 117 4.66 -3.90 -12.18
C LYS A 117 3.72 -4.76 -13.00
N THR A 118 2.42 -4.66 -12.79
CA THR A 118 1.41 -5.43 -13.54
C THR A 118 1.37 -5.00 -15.01
N ASN A 119 1.46 -3.70 -15.30
CA ASN A 119 1.55 -3.18 -16.66
C ASN A 119 2.84 -3.61 -17.37
N ASN A 120 3.94 -3.71 -16.63
CA ASN A 120 5.21 -4.23 -17.11
C ASN A 120 5.27 -5.76 -17.16
N LYS A 121 4.12 -6.43 -16.99
CA LYS A 121 3.93 -7.88 -16.96
C LYS A 121 4.80 -8.55 -15.90
N LEU A 122 4.36 -8.43 -14.64
CA LEU A 122 4.73 -9.33 -13.54
C LEU A 122 5.16 -10.73 -14.03
#